data_AF-A0A252C5M6-F1
#
_entry.id   AF-A0A252C5M6-F1
#
_cell.length_a   1.000
_cell.length_b   1.000
_cell.length_c   1.000
_cell.angle_alpha   90.00
_cell.angle_beta   90.00
_cell.angle_gamma   90.00
#
_symmetry.space_group_name_H-M   'P 1'
#
loop_
_entity.id
_entity.type
_entity.pdbx_description
1 polymer ?
#
loop_
_entity_poly.entity_id
_entity_poly.type
_entity_poly.pdbx_seq_one_letter_code
_entity_poly.pdbx_strand_id
1 'polypeptide(L)'
;MTEGFSAVAEIKRLSTDKSMSTAETIAIEMQAIVKDAASPFIAGDTVGRQIDRAARVLGITAGQAKRFWYLEVKQVLAVEADRLRSWHTEWKSRQAAQLDHQFYILKARMAEMESWKNV
;
A
#
# COMPACT_ATOMS: atom_id res chain seq x y z
N MET A 1 -38.72 12.81 -37.35
CA MET A 1 -37.50 12.24 -37.96
C MET A 1 -36.30 12.88 -37.31
N THR A 2 -36.03 12.51 -36.06
CA THR A 2 -34.91 13.01 -35.27
C THR A 2 -34.49 11.85 -34.40
N GLU A 3 -33.36 11.22 -34.73
CA GLU A 3 -32.48 10.49 -33.81
C GLU A 3 -31.45 9.73 -34.65
N GLY A 4 -30.36 10.42 -34.98
CA GLY A 4 -29.25 9.86 -35.74
C GLY A 4 -27.91 10.49 -35.38
N PHE A 5 -27.76 10.98 -34.13
CA PHE A 5 -26.60 11.78 -33.72
C PHE A 5 -26.15 11.51 -32.27
N SER A 6 -26.05 10.25 -31.83
CA SER A 6 -25.43 9.96 -30.52
C SER A 6 -24.93 8.52 -30.38
N ALA A 7 -23.97 8.12 -31.21
CA ALA A 7 -23.18 6.90 -30.94
C ALA A 7 -21.70 7.15 -31.25
N VAL A 8 -21.42 7.86 -32.35
CA VAL A 8 -20.05 8.21 -32.75
C VAL A 8 -19.39 9.22 -31.78
N ALA A 9 -20.17 10.14 -31.20
CA ALA A 9 -19.67 11.10 -30.21
C ALA A 9 -19.37 10.44 -28.84
N GLU A 10 -20.03 9.33 -28.55
CA GLU A 10 -19.90 8.59 -27.28
C GLU A 10 -18.70 7.62 -27.32
N ILE A 11 -18.47 6.98 -28.47
CA ILE A 11 -17.26 6.15 -28.69
C ILE A 11 -15.98 6.99 -28.61
N LYS A 12 -16.01 8.26 -29.06
CA LYS A 12 -14.86 9.17 -28.99
C LYS A 12 -14.51 9.62 -27.56
N ARG A 13 -15.46 9.54 -26.61
CA ARG A 13 -15.19 9.82 -25.18
C ARG A 13 -14.50 8.65 -24.47
N LEU A 14 -14.69 7.43 -24.94
CA LEU A 14 -14.06 6.23 -24.37
C LEU A 14 -12.61 6.00 -24.85
N SER A 15 -12.18 6.64 -25.95
CA SER A 15 -10.82 6.45 -26.49
C SER A 15 -9.79 7.47 -25.99
N THR A 16 -10.08 8.21 -24.92
CA THR A 16 -9.10 9.11 -24.28
C THR A 16 -8.63 8.54 -22.94
N ASP A 17 -8.60 7.20 -22.81
CA ASP A 17 -7.72 6.56 -21.84
C ASP A 17 -6.29 6.75 -22.33
N LYS A 18 -5.71 7.87 -21.91
CA LYS A 18 -4.28 8.16 -22.03
C LYS A 18 -3.56 6.97 -21.39
N SER A 19 -3.02 6.06 -22.20
CA SER A 19 -2.35 4.87 -21.68
C SER A 19 -1.27 5.32 -20.72
N MET A 20 -1.42 4.98 -19.43
CA MET A 20 -0.44 5.32 -18.42
C MET A 20 0.92 4.75 -18.83
N SER A 21 1.95 5.58 -18.77
CA SER A 21 3.30 5.12 -19.04
C SER A 21 3.73 4.14 -17.96
N THR A 22 4.58 3.17 -18.32
CA THR A 22 5.15 2.20 -17.37
C THR A 22 5.83 2.90 -16.19
N ALA A 23 6.46 4.06 -16.41
CA ALA A 23 7.08 4.86 -15.37
C ALA A 23 6.06 5.41 -14.36
N GLU A 24 4.90 5.88 -14.82
CA GLU A 24 3.82 6.35 -13.94
C GLU A 24 3.22 5.19 -13.14
N THR A 25 3.04 4.02 -13.75
CA THR A 25 2.58 2.82 -13.05
C THR A 25 3.52 2.43 -11.91
N ILE A 26 4.83 2.41 -12.17
CA ILE A 26 5.84 2.11 -11.14
C ILE A 26 5.82 3.17 -10.03
N ALA A 27 5.67 4.45 -10.36
CA ALA A 27 5.60 5.50 -9.34
C ALA A 27 4.38 5.34 -8.42
N ILE A 28 3.21 5.01 -8.98
CA ILE A 28 2.00 4.73 -8.20
C ILE A 28 2.19 3.50 -7.31
N GLU A 29 2.80 2.44 -7.84
CA GLU A 29 3.11 1.24 -7.08
C GLU A 29 4.02 1.57 -5.88
N MET A 30 5.09 2.34 -6.10
CA MET A 30 5.99 2.75 -5.02
C MET A 30 5.26 3.60 -3.98
N GLN A 31 4.36 4.51 -4.39
CA GLN A 31 3.53 5.26 -3.46
C GLN A 31 2.67 4.32 -2.59
N ALA A 32 2.05 3.32 -3.21
CA ALA A 32 1.23 2.34 -2.49
C ALA A 32 2.06 1.57 -1.46
N ILE A 33 3.26 1.11 -1.83
CA ILE A 33 4.21 0.44 -0.93
C ILE A 33 4.56 1.35 0.26
N VAL A 34 4.90 2.62 0.01
CA VAL A 34 5.26 3.57 1.08
C VAL A 34 4.07 3.82 2.03
N LYS A 35 2.86 4.02 1.49
CA LYS A 35 1.67 4.23 2.32
C LYS A 35 1.32 3.00 3.16
N ASP A 36 1.45 1.82 2.58
CA ASP A 36 1.22 0.56 3.27
C ASP A 36 2.24 0.34 4.40
N ALA A 37 3.52 0.63 4.14
CA ALA A 37 4.59 0.57 5.14
C ALA A 37 4.43 1.59 6.28
N ALA A 38 3.61 2.63 6.12
CA ALA A 38 3.27 3.56 7.20
C ALA A 38 2.20 3.00 8.16
N SER A 39 1.50 1.93 7.79
CA SER A 39 0.51 1.25 8.62
C SER A 39 1.14 0.66 9.89
N PRO A 40 0.43 0.63 11.04
CA PRO A 40 -0.94 1.08 11.29
C PRO A 40 -1.07 2.59 11.54
N PHE A 41 -2.20 3.20 11.16
CA PHE A 41 -2.48 4.60 11.50
C PHE A 41 -2.71 4.74 13.02
N ILE A 42 -1.91 5.59 13.67
CA ILE A 42 -2.06 5.90 15.10
C ILE A 42 -2.77 7.24 15.22
N ALA A 43 -3.80 7.32 16.07
CA ALA A 43 -4.52 8.56 16.30
C ALA A 43 -3.57 9.67 16.77
N GLY A 44 -3.62 10.83 16.10
CA GLY A 44 -2.73 11.96 16.37
C GLY A 44 -1.40 11.95 15.59
N ASP A 45 -1.14 10.95 14.74
CA ASP A 45 0.04 10.98 13.88
C ASP A 45 -0.05 12.04 12.79
N THR A 46 1.01 12.85 12.68
CA THR A 46 1.22 13.73 11.54
C THR A 46 1.64 12.91 10.32
N VAL A 47 1.38 13.44 9.12
CA VAL A 47 1.84 12.84 7.86
C VAL A 47 3.37 12.66 7.85
N GLY A 48 4.12 13.60 8.44
CA GLY A 48 5.57 13.49 8.60
C GLY A 48 5.99 12.24 9.40
N ARG A 49 5.31 11.95 10.52
CA ARG A 49 5.58 10.74 11.31
C ARG A 49 5.26 9.45 10.55
N GLN A 50 4.22 9.46 9.73
CA GLN A 50 3.88 8.33 8.86
C GLN A 50 4.97 8.07 7.81
N ILE A 51 5.47 9.14 7.17
CA ILE A 51 6.58 9.06 6.22
C ILE A 51 7.85 8.56 6.89
N ASP A 52 8.19 9.08 8.08
CA ASP A 52 9.36 8.62 8.84
C ASP A 52 9.28 7.14 9.22
N ARG A 53 8.07 6.66 9.56
CA ARG A 53 7.84 5.25 9.84
C ARG A 53 8.02 4.40 8.59
N ALA A 54 7.39 4.78 7.48
CA ALA A 54 7.55 4.07 6.22
C ALA A 54 9.03 4.01 5.78
N ALA A 55 9.76 5.10 5.96
CA ALA A 55 11.19 5.17 5.67
C ALA A 55 12.00 4.16 6.49
N ARG A 56 11.71 4.04 7.80
CA ARG A 56 12.36 3.05 8.68
C ARG A 56 12.01 1.62 8.31
N VAL A 57 10.75 1.35 7.97
CA VAL A 57 10.28 0.01 7.58
C VAL A 57 10.92 -0.44 6.27
N LEU A 58 11.01 0.46 5.29
CA LEU A 58 11.54 0.16 3.96
C LEU A 58 13.05 0.33 3.82
N GLY A 59 13.74 0.80 4.87
CA GLY A 59 15.19 1.05 4.82
C GLY A 59 15.57 2.09 3.76
N ILE A 60 14.81 3.19 3.67
CA ILE A 60 15.08 4.34 2.79
C ILE A 60 15.15 5.63 3.59
N THR A 61 15.64 6.70 2.97
CA THR A 61 15.63 8.03 3.61
C THR A 61 14.21 8.60 3.70
N ALA A 62 13.95 9.41 4.72
CA ALA A 62 12.66 10.12 4.86
C ALA A 62 12.36 11.01 3.64
N GLY A 63 13.39 11.59 3.02
CA GLY A 63 13.25 12.35 1.78
C GLY A 63 12.78 11.49 0.61
N GLN A 64 13.34 10.29 0.42
CA GLN A 64 12.86 9.35 -0.61
C GLN A 64 11.42 8.91 -0.34
N ALA A 65 11.11 8.53 0.90
CA ALA A 65 9.76 8.14 1.28
C ALA A 65 8.75 9.27 1.02
N LYS A 66 9.10 10.52 1.35
CA LYS A 66 8.28 11.71 1.05
C LYS A 66 8.02 11.87 -0.45
N ARG A 67 9.06 11.72 -1.28
CA ARG A 67 8.91 11.86 -2.73
C ARG A 67 7.98 10.80 -3.31
N PHE A 68 8.08 9.55 -2.86
CA PHE A 68 7.12 8.51 -3.26
C PHE A 68 5.72 8.80 -2.70
N TRP A 69 5.61 9.28 -1.46
CA TRP A 69 4.35 9.63 -0.83
C TRP A 69 3.53 10.63 -1.64
N TYR A 70 4.18 11.67 -2.16
CA TYR A 70 3.54 12.74 -2.95
C TYR A 70 3.65 12.56 -4.47
N LEU A 71 4.15 11.41 -4.95
CA LEU A 71 4.39 11.14 -6.38
C LEU A 71 5.30 12.18 -7.06
N GLU A 72 6.28 12.72 -6.33
CA GLU A 72 7.26 13.69 -6.85
C GLU A 72 8.42 13.01 -7.61
N VAL A 73 8.38 11.68 -7.74
CA VAL A 73 9.39 10.89 -8.47
C VAL A 73 8.95 10.70 -9.91
N LYS A 74 9.70 11.30 -10.85
CA LYS A 74 9.41 11.18 -12.29
C LYS A 74 9.84 9.84 -12.88
N GLN A 75 10.91 9.25 -12.34
CA GLN A 75 11.49 8.00 -12.80
C GLN A 75 12.06 7.25 -11.60
N VAL A 76 11.80 5.96 -11.54
CA VAL A 76 12.32 5.04 -10.53
C VAL A 76 13.26 4.07 -11.24
N LEU A 77 14.46 3.86 -10.71
CA LEU A 77 15.35 2.85 -11.25
C LEU A 77 14.73 1.47 -11.02
N ALA A 78 14.75 0.60 -12.03
CA ALA A 78 14.15 -0.73 -11.93
C ALA A 78 14.68 -1.53 -10.73
N VAL A 79 15.99 -1.47 -10.49
CA VAL A 79 16.65 -2.12 -9.35
C VAL A 79 16.13 -1.60 -8.01
N GLU A 80 15.85 -0.30 -7.90
CA GLU A 80 15.31 0.29 -6.66
C GLU A 80 13.87 -0.15 -6.44
N ALA A 81 13.06 -0.18 -7.50
CA ALA A 81 11.69 -0.67 -7.45
C ALA A 81 11.64 -2.15 -7.02
N ASP A 82 12.49 -3.00 -7.61
CA ASP A 82 12.57 -4.41 -7.25
C ASP A 82 13.02 -4.63 -5.81
N ARG A 83 13.97 -3.83 -5.33
CA ARG A 83 14.40 -3.85 -3.93
C ARG A 83 13.27 -3.47 -2.97
N LEU A 84 12.48 -2.45 -3.31
CA LEU A 84 11.35 -2.03 -2.48
C LEU A 84 10.23 -3.07 -2.48
N ARG A 85 9.95 -3.70 -3.63
CA ARG A 85 9.01 -4.82 -3.75
C ARG A 85 9.42 -5.99 -2.86
N SER A 86 10.67 -6.45 -2.96
CA SER A 86 11.14 -7.59 -2.17
C SER A 86 11.06 -7.31 -0.67
N TRP A 87 11.51 -6.13 -0.23
CA TRP A 87 11.40 -5.70 1.16
C TRP A 87 9.95 -5.64 1.65
N HIS A 88 9.06 -5.09 0.82
CA HIS A 88 7.64 -4.99 1.16
C HIS A 88 7.00 -6.37 1.32
N THR A 89 7.29 -7.32 0.43
CA THR A 89 6.83 -8.70 0.53
C THR A 89 7.35 -9.40 1.79
N GLU A 90 8.64 -9.26 2.09
CA GLU A 90 9.22 -9.82 3.32
C GLU A 90 8.59 -9.23 4.58
N TRP A 91 8.41 -7.91 4.61
CA TRP A 91 7.78 -7.23 5.74
C TRP A 91 6.34 -7.69 5.96
N LYS A 92 5.54 -7.83 4.89
CA LYS A 92 4.19 -8.40 4.99
C LYS A 92 4.17 -9.82 5.51
N SER A 93 5.10 -10.65 5.04
CA SER A 93 5.21 -12.03 5.51
C SER A 93 5.50 -12.08 7.02
N ARG A 94 6.39 -11.22 7.51
CA ARG A 94 6.67 -11.10 8.96
C ARG A 94 5.45 -10.60 9.75
N GLN A 95 4.71 -9.62 9.22
CA GLN A 95 3.50 -9.14 9.87
C GLN A 95 2.42 -10.22 9.94
N ALA A 96 2.21 -10.98 8.86
CA ALA A 96 1.25 -12.08 8.85
C ALA A 96 1.61 -13.14 9.90
N ALA A 97 2.88 -13.56 9.96
CA ALA A 97 3.35 -14.51 10.97
C ALA A 97 3.17 -13.99 12.40
N GLN A 98 3.40 -12.69 12.64
CA GLN A 98 3.18 -12.07 13.94
C GLN A 98 1.69 -12.07 14.34
N LEU A 99 0.80 -11.73 13.40
CA LEU A 99 -0.65 -11.74 13.64
C LEU A 99 -1.18 -13.15 13.89
N ASP A 100 -0.71 -14.14 13.12
CA ASP A 100 -1.07 -15.55 13.33
C ASP A 100 -0.67 -16.01 14.73
N HIS A 101 0.53 -15.63 15.19
CA HIS A 101 0.99 -15.94 16.53
C HIS A 101 0.12 -15.28 17.62
N GLN A 102 -0.24 -14.00 17.44
CA GLN A 102 -1.13 -13.30 18.38
C GLN A 102 -2.53 -13.94 18.42
N PHE A 103 -3.06 -14.31 17.26
CA PHE A 103 -4.36 -14.98 17.15
C PHE A 103 -4.33 -16.34 17.87
N TYR A 104 -3.26 -17.12 17.69
CA TYR A 104 -3.07 -18.38 18.38
C TYR A 104 -3.08 -18.21 19.91
N ILE A 105 -2.33 -17.23 20.44
CA ILE A 105 -2.30 -16.93 21.88
C ILE A 105 -3.70 -16.55 22.40
N LEU A 106 -4.42 -15.68 21.68
CA LEU A 106 -5.77 -15.26 22.06
C LEU A 106 -6.74 -16.44 22.09
N LYS A 107 -6.68 -17.32 21.08
CA LYS A 107 -7.52 -18.52 21.02
C LYS A 107 -7.25 -19.46 22.20
N ALA A 108 -5.99 -19.67 22.55
CA ALA A 108 -5.62 -20.48 23.72
C ALA A 108 -6.19 -19.89 25.02
N ARG A 109 -6.07 -18.57 25.23
CA ARG A 109 -6.64 -17.88 26.40
C ARG A 109 -8.16 -17.97 26.45
N MET A 110 -8.83 -17.89 25.31
CA MET A 110 -10.29 -18.04 25.25
C MET A 110 -10.72 -19.46 25.64
N ALA A 111 -10.04 -20.48 25.13
CA ALA A 111 -10.32 -21.87 25.48
C ALA A 111 -10.10 -22.15 26.97
N GLU A 112 -9.08 -21.55 27.59
CA GLU A 112 -8.88 -21.58 29.04
C GLU A 112 -10.08 -20.93 29.76
N MET A 113 -10.46 -19.70 29.41
CA MET A 113 -11.59 -19.03 30.07
C MET A 113 -12.92 -19.79 29.93
N GLU A 114 -13.15 -20.47 28.81
CA GLU A 114 -14.32 -21.31 28.60
C GLU A 114 -14.30 -22.57 29.49
N SER A 115 -13.14 -23.19 29.70
CA SER A 115 -13.03 -24.35 30.59
C SER A 115 -13.29 -23.98 32.05
N TRP A 116 -12.83 -22.82 32.51
CA TRP A 116 -13.11 -22.30 33.86
C TRP A 116 -14.59 -21.98 34.12
N LYS A 117 -15.38 -21.65 33.08
CA LYS A 117 -16.82 -21.39 33.21
C LYS A 117 -17.67 -22.66 33.31
N ASN A 118 -17.09 -23.81 32.97
CA ASN A 118 -17.77 -25.11 32.96
C ASN A 118 -17.43 -25.97 34.20
N VAL A 119 -16.76 -25.38 35.21
CA VAL A 119 -16.46 -25.96 36.53
C VAL A 119 -17.26 -25.23 37.59
#